data_AF-E3NH15-F1
#
_entry.id   AF-E3NH15-F1
#
_cell.length_a   1.000
_cell.length_b   1.000
_cell.length_c   1.000
_cell.angle_alpha   90.00
_cell.angle_beta   90.00
_cell.angle_gamma   90.00
#
_symmetry.space_group_name_H-M   'P 1'
#
loop_
_entity.id
_entity.type
_entity.pdbx_description
1 polymer ?
#
loop_
_entity_poly.entity_id
_entity_poly.type
_entity_poly.pdbx_seq_one_letter_code
_entity_poly.pdbx_strand_id
1 'polypeptide(L)'
;MPVGRKGYNSKYSRFIKNAVRGLGTEFNKRAVGSICENLDIELIITGHQSKHQGFEWVVLKWYSTQLVTIFSASNYADNTENFGTICYISADGGVSIIQMRNLEKVKCPQSDE
;
A
#
# COMPACT_ATOMS: atom_id res chain seq x y z
N MET A 1 -26.04 -2.83 20.04
CA MET A 1 -25.44 -4.11 19.60
C MET A 1 -25.23 -4.04 18.09
N PRO A 2 -24.03 -4.28 17.54
CA PRO A 2 -23.86 -4.26 16.09
C PRO A 2 -24.54 -5.50 15.51
N VAL A 3 -25.37 -5.28 14.49
CA VAL A 3 -26.10 -6.30 13.76
C VAL A 3 -25.09 -7.18 13.02
N GLY A 4 -25.06 -8.47 13.35
CA GLY A 4 -24.18 -9.46 12.73
C GLY A 4 -24.37 -9.50 11.21
N ARG A 5 -23.41 -8.93 10.46
CA ARG A 5 -23.38 -9.07 9.00
C ARG A 5 -23.02 -10.52 8.67
N LYS A 6 -23.93 -11.21 7.98
CA LYS A 6 -23.73 -12.58 7.46
C LYS A 6 -22.39 -12.65 6.72
N GLY A 7 -21.49 -13.50 7.23
CA GLY A 7 -20.22 -13.79 6.59
C GLY A 7 -20.46 -14.35 5.19
N TYR A 8 -20.13 -13.57 4.15
CA TYR A 8 -20.10 -14.09 2.80
C TYR A 8 -18.96 -15.11 2.70
N ASN A 9 -19.26 -16.40 2.63
CA ASN A 9 -18.25 -17.43 2.38
C ASN A 9 -17.67 -17.25 0.97
N SER A 10 -16.37 -16.93 0.89
CA SER A 10 -15.63 -16.83 -0.38
C SER A 10 -15.28 -18.24 -0.86
N LYS A 11 -15.45 -18.53 -2.15
CA LYS A 11 -14.81 -19.72 -2.77
C LYS A 11 -13.27 -19.63 -2.73
N TYR A 12 -12.72 -18.41 -2.61
CA TYR A 12 -11.27 -18.15 -2.64
C TYR A 12 -10.72 -17.84 -1.25
N SER A 13 -9.57 -18.45 -0.92
CA SER A 13 -8.84 -18.17 0.32
C SER A 13 -8.53 -16.68 0.47
N ARG A 14 -8.56 -16.17 1.71
CA ARG A 14 -8.17 -14.79 2.05
C ARG A 14 -6.67 -14.54 1.92
N PHE A 15 -5.89 -15.60 2.11
CA PHE A 15 -4.43 -15.60 2.04
C PHE A 15 -3.98 -16.74 1.13
N ILE A 16 -3.04 -16.46 0.24
CA ILE A 16 -2.42 -17.46 -0.64
C ILE A 16 -0.90 -17.34 -0.57
N LYS A 17 -0.18 -18.41 -0.92
CA LYS A 17 1.29 -18.37 -1.01
C LYS A 17 1.72 -17.33 -2.03
N ASN A 18 2.69 -16.49 -1.69
CA ASN A 18 3.26 -15.52 -2.62
C ASN A 18 4.15 -16.25 -3.65
N ALA A 19 3.60 -16.48 -4.83
CA ALA A 19 4.30 -17.19 -5.90
C ALA A 19 5.37 -16.31 -6.58
N VAL A 20 5.20 -14.98 -6.54
CA VAL A 20 6.09 -14.02 -7.22
C VAL A 20 7.40 -13.82 -6.44
N ARG A 21 7.33 -13.80 -5.10
CA ARG A 21 8.48 -13.51 -4.22
C ARG A 21 9.07 -14.77 -3.57
N GLY A 22 8.34 -15.89 -3.58
CA GLY A 22 8.76 -17.14 -2.94
C GLY A 22 8.68 -17.14 -1.40
N LEU A 23 8.41 -16.00 -0.77
CA LEU A 23 8.28 -15.83 0.68
C LEU A 23 7.05 -14.96 1.01
N GLY A 24 6.43 -15.25 2.16
CA GLY A 24 5.23 -14.58 2.63
C GLY A 24 3.95 -15.04 1.94
N THR A 25 2.88 -14.27 2.16
CA THR A 25 1.53 -14.53 1.64
C THR A 25 0.96 -13.32 0.94
N GLU A 26 0.24 -13.52 -0.14
CA GLU A 26 -0.61 -12.50 -0.73
C GLU A 26 -1.98 -12.51 -0.05
N PHE A 27 -2.63 -11.35 0.00
CA PHE A 27 -3.91 -11.17 0.67
C PHE A 27 -4.89 -10.44 -0.24
N ASN A 28 -6.18 -10.72 -0.08
CA ASN A 28 -7.22 -10.09 -0.87
C ASN A 28 -7.96 -8.98 -0.10
N LYS A 29 -8.85 -8.28 -0.80
CA LYS A 29 -9.70 -7.21 -0.26
C LYS A 29 -10.47 -7.59 1.02
N ARG A 30 -10.86 -8.86 1.18
CA ARG A 30 -11.56 -9.34 2.38
C ARG A 30 -10.63 -9.53 3.57
N ALA A 31 -9.38 -9.93 3.34
CA ALA A 31 -8.38 -10.01 4.39
C ALA A 31 -8.13 -8.63 5.00
N VAL A 32 -7.98 -7.61 4.14
CA VAL A 32 -7.81 -6.20 4.55
C VAL A 32 -8.99 -5.74 5.40
N GLY A 33 -10.23 -5.87 4.89
CA GLY A 33 -11.43 -5.46 5.64
C GLY A 33 -11.56 -6.17 7.00
N SER A 34 -11.33 -7.49 7.03
CA SER A 34 -11.40 -8.26 8.28
C SER A 34 -10.34 -7.86 9.31
N ILE A 35 -9.11 -7.56 8.88
CA ILE A 35 -8.05 -7.11 9.80
C ILE A 35 -8.41 -5.75 10.38
N CYS A 36 -8.88 -4.83 9.54
CA CYS A 36 -9.24 -3.49 9.97
C CYS A 36 -10.43 -3.48 10.93
N GLU A 37 -11.46 -4.29 10.68
CA GLU A 37 -12.58 -4.49 11.63
C GLU A 37 -12.10 -5.08 12.96
N ASN A 38 -11.21 -6.07 12.92
CA ASN A 38 -10.72 -6.73 14.14
C ASN A 38 -9.81 -5.84 14.99
N LEU A 39 -9.06 -4.94 14.35
CA LEU A 39 -8.10 -4.05 15.02
C LEU A 39 -8.66 -2.65 15.28
N ASP A 40 -9.89 -2.38 14.84
CA ASP A 40 -10.54 -1.05 14.90
C ASP A 40 -9.69 0.06 14.25
N ILE A 41 -9.21 -0.20 13.03
CA ILE A 41 -8.43 0.75 12.24
C ILE A 41 -9.07 1.03 10.88
N GLU A 42 -8.84 2.22 10.33
CA GLU A 42 -9.46 2.67 9.08
C GLU A 42 -8.53 2.57 7.86
N LEU A 43 -7.21 2.53 8.09
CA LEU A 43 -6.21 2.61 7.03
C LEU A 43 -5.02 1.68 7.30
N ILE A 44 -4.63 0.91 6.29
CA ILE A 44 -3.35 0.21 6.24
C ILE A 44 -2.43 0.93 5.25
N ILE A 45 -1.21 1.26 5.68
CA ILE A 45 -0.16 1.87 4.87
C ILE A 45 1.00 0.87 4.72
N THR A 46 1.45 0.61 3.48
CA THR A 46 2.54 -0.35 3.20
C THR A 46 3.60 0.23 2.26
N GLY A 47 4.85 -0.27 2.32
CA GLY A 47 6.01 0.27 1.60
C GLY A 47 6.62 -0.60 0.49
N HIS A 48 6.17 -1.84 0.33
CA HIS A 48 6.99 -2.92 -0.25
C HIS A 48 7.07 -2.96 -1.78
N GLN A 49 6.01 -2.54 -2.49
CA GLN A 49 5.94 -2.67 -3.95
C GLN A 49 6.15 -1.32 -4.63
N SER A 50 7.03 -1.28 -5.63
CA SER A 50 7.14 -0.11 -6.52
C SER A 50 5.83 0.12 -7.26
N LYS A 51 5.40 1.37 -7.29
CA LYS A 51 4.20 1.84 -7.99
C LYS A 51 4.61 2.97 -8.92
N HIS A 52 4.11 3.00 -10.14
CA HIS A 52 4.49 4.01 -11.13
C HIS A 52 4.26 5.45 -10.61
N GLN A 53 3.14 5.71 -9.95
CA GLN A 53 2.85 7.02 -9.33
C GLN A 53 3.48 7.18 -7.93
N GLY A 54 4.31 6.23 -7.49
CA GLY A 54 4.83 6.16 -6.12
C GLY A 54 3.79 5.79 -5.07
N PHE A 55 2.51 5.68 -5.43
CA PHE A 55 1.48 5.15 -4.54
C PHE A 55 0.38 4.41 -5.31
N GLU A 56 -0.41 3.62 -4.59
CA GLU A 56 -1.63 3.01 -5.11
C GLU A 56 -2.65 2.83 -3.98
N TRP A 57 -3.86 3.34 -4.19
CA TRP A 57 -4.99 3.09 -3.30
C TRP A 57 -5.77 1.86 -3.74
N VAL A 58 -6.06 0.99 -2.77
CA VAL A 58 -7.00 -0.11 -2.92
C VAL A 58 -8.24 0.23 -2.11
N VAL A 59 -9.24 0.79 -2.79
CA VAL A 59 -10.53 1.11 -2.17
C VAL A 59 -11.38 -0.15 -2.07
N LEU A 60 -11.89 -0.40 -0.86
CA LEU A 60 -12.80 -1.49 -0.55
C LEU A 60 -14.24 -0.97 -0.65
N LYS A 61 -14.92 -1.22 -1.77
CA LYS A 61 -16.27 -0.68 -2.06
C LYS A 61 -17.32 -0.89 -0.96
N TRP A 62 -17.13 -1.87 -0.08
CA TRP A 62 -18.08 -2.26 0.97
C TRP A 62 -17.60 -1.95 2.40
N TYR A 63 -16.42 -1.35 2.54
CA TYR A 63 -15.82 -1.03 3.84
C TYR A 63 -15.38 0.44 3.83
N SER A 64 -15.50 1.13 4.97
CA SER A 64 -14.88 2.46 5.14
C SER A 64 -13.35 2.40 5.16
N THR A 65 -12.82 1.17 5.17
CA THR A 65 -11.41 0.84 5.25
C THR A 65 -10.69 1.01 3.91
N GLN A 66 -9.47 1.54 3.97
CA GLN A 66 -8.61 1.71 2.80
C GLN A 66 -7.24 1.04 3.01
N LEU A 67 -6.60 0.66 1.90
CA LEU A 67 -5.21 0.25 1.85
C LEU A 67 -4.48 1.17 0.88
N VAL A 68 -3.33 1.69 1.29
CA VAL A 68 -2.42 2.43 0.42
C VAL A 68 -1.04 1.77 0.42
N THR A 69 -0.49 1.59 -0.78
CA THR A 69 0.93 1.32 -0.95
C THR A 69 1.62 2.65 -1.23
N ILE A 70 2.69 2.94 -0.51
CA ILE A 70 3.57 4.09 -0.69
C ILE A 70 4.93 3.56 -1.11
N PHE A 71 5.58 4.24 -2.04
CA PHE A 71 6.89 3.88 -2.51
C PHE A 71 7.70 5.17 -2.72
N SER A 72 8.77 5.33 -1.94
CA SER A 72 9.45 6.62 -1.79
C SER A 72 10.69 6.78 -2.67
N ALA A 73 11.17 5.71 -3.31
CA ALA A 73 12.30 5.77 -4.22
C ALA A 73 11.82 6.09 -5.64
N SER A 74 12.03 7.33 -6.10
CA SER A 74 11.77 7.70 -7.50
C SER A 74 12.81 7.06 -8.43
N ASN A 75 12.42 6.76 -9.67
CA ASN A 75 13.26 6.09 -10.68
C ASN A 75 13.98 4.85 -10.12
N TYR A 76 13.22 3.97 -9.48
CA TYR A 76 13.78 2.81 -8.81
C TYR A 76 14.59 1.92 -9.74
N ALA A 77 15.82 1.62 -9.31
CA ALA A 77 16.79 0.82 -10.06
C ALA A 77 17.00 1.31 -11.50
N ASP A 78 16.89 2.63 -11.74
CA ASP A 78 17.14 3.29 -13.02
C ASP A 78 16.31 2.79 -14.21
N ASN A 79 15.18 2.11 -13.97
CA ASN A 79 14.47 1.38 -15.03
C ASN A 79 12.94 1.49 -14.99
N THR A 80 12.35 2.19 -14.02
CA THR A 80 10.90 2.18 -13.80
C THR A 80 10.22 3.53 -14.02
N GLU A 81 10.98 4.61 -14.13
CA GLU A 81 10.49 6.01 -14.22
C GLU A 81 9.43 6.39 -13.17
N ASN A 82 9.35 5.62 -12.07
CA ASN A 82 8.30 5.83 -11.09
C ASN A 82 8.55 7.08 -10.25
N PHE A 83 7.48 7.67 -9.74
CA PHE A 83 7.59 8.74 -8.76
C PHE A 83 7.92 8.16 -7.38
N GLY A 84 8.58 8.96 -6.55
CA GLY A 84 8.67 8.71 -5.12
C GLY A 84 7.49 9.39 -4.45
N THR A 85 6.98 8.83 -3.36
CA THR A 85 5.83 9.41 -2.65
C THR A 85 6.02 9.33 -1.13
N ILE A 86 5.47 10.31 -0.44
CA ILE A 86 5.31 10.36 1.02
C ILE A 86 3.81 10.39 1.34
N CYS A 87 3.41 9.67 2.38
CA CYS A 87 2.09 9.80 3.00
C CYS A 87 2.23 10.69 4.24
N TYR A 88 1.62 11.86 4.22
CA TYR A 88 1.57 12.78 5.35
C TYR A 88 0.25 12.59 6.10
N ILE A 89 0.34 12.37 7.42
CA ILE A 89 -0.82 12.28 8.30
C ILE A 89 -0.79 13.52 9.19
N SER A 90 -1.79 14.38 9.07
CA SER A 90 -1.93 15.57 9.90
C SER A 90 -2.43 15.22 11.30
N ALA A 91 -2.27 16.16 12.24
CA ALA A 91 -2.65 15.96 13.64
C ALA A 91 -4.16 15.71 13.84
N ASP A 92 -5.00 16.14 12.90
CA ASP A 92 -6.44 15.88 12.87
C ASP A 92 -6.81 14.53 12.23
N GLY A 93 -5.83 13.72 11.83
CA GLY A 93 -6.02 12.44 11.15
C GLY A 93 -6.21 12.55 9.64
N GLY A 94 -6.15 13.75 9.07
CA GLY A 94 -6.18 13.95 7.63
C GLY A 94 -5.01 13.26 6.92
N VAL A 95 -5.27 12.63 5.78
CA VAL A 95 -4.26 11.90 4.99
C VAL A 95 -4.01 12.61 3.67
N SER A 96 -2.76 12.98 3.42
CA SER A 96 -2.32 13.65 2.19
C SER A 96 -1.20 12.86 1.50
N ILE A 97 -1.23 12.84 0.17
CA ILE A 97 -0.23 12.19 -0.66
C ILE A 97 0.64 13.25 -1.32
N ILE A 98 1.95 13.19 -1.06
CA ILE A 98 2.94 14.13 -1.60
C ILE A 98 3.85 13.35 -2.55
N GLN A 99 3.75 13.65 -3.85
CA GLN A 99 4.56 13.00 -4.88
C GLN A 99 5.83 13.81 -5.19
N MET A 100 6.94 13.10 -5.28
CA MET A 100 8.26 13.58 -5.66
C MET A 100 8.57 13.07 -7.06
N ARG A 101 8.55 13.98 -8.03
CA ARG A 101 8.89 13.67 -9.43
C ARG A 101 10.40 13.72 -9.63
N ASN A 102 10.89 12.88 -10.53
CA ASN A 102 12.26 12.97 -11.02
C ASN A 102 12.33 14.11 -12.05
N LEU A 103 12.69 15.30 -11.59
CA LEU A 103 12.85 16.47 -12.46
C LEU A 103 14.26 16.53 -13.06
N GLU A 104 15.27 16.06 -12.33
CA GLU A 104 16.66 16.02 -12.77
C GLU A 104 17.32 14.73 -12.28
N LYS A 105 18.12 14.09 -13.13
CA LYS A 105 18.97 12.97 -12.71
C LYS A 105 20.12 13.51 -11.87
N VAL A 106 19.95 13.54 -10.56
CA VAL A 106 21.06 13.76 -9.64
C VAL A 106 21.88 12.48 -9.62
N LYS A 107 23.14 12.53 -10.09
CA LYS A 107 24.07 11.42 -9.86
C LYS A 107 24.25 11.27 -8.36
N CYS A 108 23.91 10.11 -7.80
CA CYS A 108 24.33 9.78 -6.44
C CYS A 108 25.85 9.96 -6.37
N PRO A 109 26.37 10.68 -5.35
CA PRO A 109 27.81 10.70 -5.11
C PRO A 109 28.28 9.27 -5.03
N GLN A 110 29.19 8.88 -5.93
CA GLN A 110 29.85 7.60 -5.78
C GLN A 110 30.71 7.72 -4.53
N SER A 111 30.55 6.79 -3.59
CA SER A 111 31.53 6.66 -2.52
C SER A 111 32.86 6.35 -3.20
N ASP A 112 33.90 7.12 -2.92
CA ASP A 112 35.25 6.72 -3.26
C ASP A 112 35.51 5.38 -2.54
N GLU A 113 35.69 4.31 -3.33
CA GLU A 113 36.09 2.98 -2.83
C GLU A 113 37.49 3.01 -2.20
#